data_AF-A0A2V7PYE8-F1
#
_entry.id   AF-A0A2V7PYE8-F1
#
_cell.length_a   1.000
_cell.length_b   1.000
_cell.length_c   1.000
_cell.angle_alpha   90.00
_cell.angle_beta   90.00
_cell.angle_gamma   90.00
#
_symmetry.space_group_name_H-M   'P 1'
#
loop_
_entity.id
_entity.type
_entity.pdbx_description
1 polymer ?
#
loop_
_entity_poly.entity_id
_entity_poly.type
_entity_poly.pdbx_seq_one_letter_code
_entity_poly.pdbx_strand_id
1 'polypeptide(L)' 'RVKKTPEAELNKTVKFFVAPKQMGDLRKMDVLWYMLMDSVHHRGQFSVYLRMADGKVPSIYGPSADEPWM' A
#
# COMPACT_ATOMS: atom_id res chain seq x y z
N ARG A 1 -0.10 16.44 -5.41
CA ARG A 1 0.78 17.05 -4.36
C ARG A 1 2.18 16.43 -4.40
N VAL A 2 2.33 15.10 -4.28
CA VAL A 2 3.64 14.38 -4.35
C VAL A 2 4.48 14.72 -5.59
N LYS A 3 3.90 14.73 -6.81
CA LYS A 3 4.62 15.10 -8.05
C LYS A 3 5.26 16.49 -8.05
N LYS A 4 4.81 17.41 -7.19
CA LYS A 4 5.32 18.78 -7.08
C LYS A 4 6.27 18.96 -5.88
N THR A 5 6.48 17.92 -5.09
CA THR A 5 7.33 17.97 -3.89
C THR A 5 8.80 17.85 -4.30
N PRO A 6 9.68 18.80 -3.89
CA PRO A 6 11.11 18.69 -4.18
C PRO A 6 11.72 17.41 -3.58
N GLU A 7 12.69 16.82 -4.26
CA GLU A 7 13.34 15.58 -3.80
C GLU A 7 14.00 15.74 -2.41
N ALA A 8 14.59 16.90 -2.14
CA ALA A 8 15.14 17.24 -0.83
C ALA A 8 14.09 17.14 0.28
N GLU A 9 12.83 17.47 0.01
CA GLU A 9 11.74 17.33 0.99
C GLU A 9 11.37 15.88 1.25
N LEU A 10 11.47 15.00 0.24
CA LEU A 10 11.18 13.57 0.35
C LEU A 10 12.28 12.81 1.11
N ASN A 11 13.51 13.31 1.07
CA ASN A 11 14.65 12.75 1.81
C ASN A 11 14.73 13.19 3.28
N LYS A 12 13.92 14.17 3.71
CA LYS A 12 13.80 14.52 5.14
C LYS A 12 13.14 13.39 5.93
N THR A 13 13.39 13.37 7.23
CA THR A 13 12.78 12.41 8.14
C THR A 13 11.41 12.85 8.65
N VAL A 14 10.62 11.87 9.10
CA VAL A 14 9.36 12.02 9.82
C VAL A 14 9.32 10.99 10.95
N LYS A 15 8.69 11.33 12.06
CA LYS A 15 8.46 10.39 13.16
C LYS A 15 7.41 9.36 12.73
N PHE A 16 7.76 8.08 12.78
CA PHE A 16 6.85 6.98 12.47
C PHE A 16 7.07 5.81 13.42
N PHE A 17 6.09 4.92 13.55
CA PHE A 17 6.20 3.75 14.43
C PHE A 17 7.25 2.77 13.90
N VAL A 18 8.21 2.40 14.74
CA VAL A 18 9.25 1.39 14.42
C VAL A 18 9.12 0.13 15.28
N ALA A 19 8.37 0.22 16.39
CA ALA A 19 8.01 -0.90 17.25
C ALA A 19 6.74 -0.52 18.06
N PRO A 20 6.11 -1.47 18.77
CA PRO A 20 4.96 -1.17 19.62
C PRO A 20 5.26 -0.03 20.60
N LYS A 21 4.46 1.04 20.52
CA LYS A 21 4.60 2.26 21.34
C LYS A 21 5.94 3.01 21.19
N GLN A 22 6.71 2.75 20.12
CA GLN A 22 8.00 3.41 19.88
C GLN A 22 8.01 4.14 18.53
N MET A 23 8.33 5.43 18.57
CA MET A 23 8.51 6.28 17.39
C MET A 23 10.00 6.40 17.04
N GLY A 24 10.33 6.29 15.75
CA GLY A 24 11.66 6.53 15.20
C GLY A 24 11.63 7.55 14.06
N ASP A 25 12.78 8.10 13.72
CA ASP A 25 12.93 8.95 12.53
C ASP A 25 13.13 8.06 11.29
N LEU A 26 12.18 8.08 10.36
CA LEU A 26 12.29 7.41 9.07
C LEU A 26 12.26 8.45 7.95
N ARG A 27 12.96 8.20 6.84
CA ARG A 27 12.84 9.04 5.64
C ARG A 27 11.38 9.02 5.17
N LYS A 28 10.85 10.19 4.79
CA LYS A 28 9.47 10.28 4.29
C LYS A 28 9.25 9.37 3.07
N MET A 29 10.22 9.26 2.17
CA MET A 29 10.11 8.39 1.00
C MET A 29 9.95 6.91 1.39
N ASP A 30 10.65 6.47 2.43
CA ASP A 30 10.61 5.08 2.88
C ASP A 30 9.25 4.78 3.55
N VAL A 31 8.70 5.74 4.30
CA VAL A 31 7.34 5.65 4.85
C VAL A 31 6.29 5.62 3.73
N LEU A 32 6.42 6.45 2.69
CA LEU A 32 5.50 6.44 1.55
C LEU A 32 5.55 5.11 0.79
N TRP A 33 6.74 4.55 0.60
CA TRP A 33 6.93 3.24 0.00
C TRP A 33 6.28 2.13 0.84
N TYR A 34 6.51 2.16 2.16
CA TYR A 34 5.88 1.24 3.10
C TYR A 34 4.35 1.33 3.03
N MET A 35 3.76 2.53 3.07
CA MET A 35 2.31 2.73 2.96
C MET A 35 1.72 2.21 1.64
N LEU A 36 2.45 2.38 0.53
CA LEU A 36 2.03 1.83 -0.76
C LEU A 36 2.00 0.30 -0.72
N MET A 37 3.05 -0.33 -0.18
CA MET A 37 3.13 -1.78 -0.09
C MET A 37 2.14 -2.37 0.92
N ASP A 38 1.87 -1.68 2.02
CA ASP A 38 0.83 -2.01 2.97
C ASP A 38 -0.57 -1.98 2.32
N SER A 39 -0.85 -0.96 1.52
CA SER A 39 -2.09 -0.87 0.74
C SER A 39 -2.22 -2.02 -0.26
N VAL A 40 -1.12 -2.40 -0.92
CA VAL A 40 -1.06 -3.55 -1.83
C VAL A 40 -1.32 -4.86 -1.07
N HIS A 41 -0.68 -5.05 0.08
CA HIS A 41 -0.83 -6.22 0.94
C HIS A 41 -2.29 -6.39 1.39
N HIS A 42 -2.89 -5.34 1.95
CA HIS A 42 -4.27 -5.37 2.42
C HIS A 42 -5.29 -5.46 1.29
N ARG A 43 -4.99 -4.94 0.09
CA ARG A 43 -5.83 -5.19 -1.09
C ARG A 43 -5.87 -6.67 -1.47
N GLY A 44 -4.75 -7.38 -1.33
CA GLY A 44 -4.70 -8.83 -1.51
C GLY A 44 -5.51 -9.59 -0.46
N GLN A 45 -5.47 -9.15 0.80
CA GLN A 45 -6.34 -9.74 1.84
C GLN A 45 -7.83 -9.48 1.56
N PHE A 46 -8.15 -8.25 1.13
CA PHE A 46 -9.53 -7.86 0.84
C PHE A 46 -10.12 -8.64 -0.34
N SER A 47 -9.32 -9.04 -1.34
CA SER A 47 -9.82 -9.88 -2.43
C SER A 47 -10.27 -11.27 -1.96
N VAL A 48 -9.65 -11.82 -0.91
CA VAL A 48 -10.11 -13.07 -0.27
C VAL A 48 -11.45 -12.85 0.42
N TYR A 49 -11.62 -11.71 1.10
CA TYR A 49 -12.88 -11.34 1.75
C TYR A 49 -14.01 -11.13 0.74
N LEU A 50 -13.72 -10.50 -0.41
CA LEU A 50 -14.69 -10.39 -1.50
C LEU A 50 -15.20 -11.78 -1.92
N ARG A 51 -14.29 -12.73 -2.14
CA ARG A 51 -14.68 -14.09 -2.52
C ARG A 51 -15.55 -14.77 -1.45
N MET A 52 -15.19 -14.64 -0.17
CA MET A 52 -15.96 -15.25 0.92
C MET A 52 -17.34 -14.59 1.12
N ALA A 53 -17.51 -13.36 0.66
CA ALA A 53 -18.78 -12.63 0.69
C ALA A 53 -19.56 -12.73 -0.63
N ASP A 54 -19.27 -13.74 -1.46
CA ASP A 54 -19.86 -13.95 -2.80
C ASP A 54 -19.72 -12.75 -3.75
N GLY A 55 -18.74 -11.88 -3.49
CA GLY A 55 -18.36 -10.77 -4.35
C GLY A 55 -17.42 -11.19 -5.49
N LYS A 56 -17.48 -10.48 -6.61
CA LYS A 56 -16.57 -10.68 -7.74
C LYS A 56 -15.15 -10.20 -7.38
N VAL A 57 -14.16 -11.06 -7.61
CA VAL A 57 -12.75 -10.71 -7.39
C VAL A 57 -12.23 -9.98 -8.63
N PRO A 58 -11.73 -8.74 -8.53
CA PRO A 58 -11.27 -8.01 -9.71
C PRO A 58 -9.93 -8.53 -10.22
N SER A 59 -9.62 -8.23 -11.48
CA SER A 59 -8.28 -8.41 -12.05
C SER A 59 -7.31 -7.34 -11.50
N ILE A 60 -6.54 -7.66 -10.45
CA ILE A 60 -5.67 -6.69 -9.76
C ILE A 60 -4.29 -6.55 -10.43
N TYR A 61 -3.59 -7.68 -10.65
CA TYR A 61 -2.26 -7.73 -11.29
C TYR A 61 -2.21 -8.73 -12.45
N GLY A 62 -3.31 -9.44 -12.65
CA GLY A 62 -3.48 -10.64 -13.43
C GLY A 62 -4.97 -10.89 -13.56
N PRO A 63 -5.41 -11.70 -14.54
CA PRO A 63 -6.81 -12.10 -14.63
C PRO A 63 -7.21 -12.82 -13.33
N SER A 64 -8.45 -12.64 -12.92
CA SER A 64 -9.08 -13.45 -11.88
C SER A 64 -10.00 -14.48 -12.53
N ALA A 65 -10.58 -15.39 -11.72
CA ALA A 65 -11.64 -16.26 -12.22
C ALA A 65 -12.93 -15.50 -12.61
N ASP A 66 -13.14 -14.31 -12.04
CA ASP A 66 -14.36 -13.50 -12.23
C ASP A 66 -14.17 -12.42 -13.30
N GLU A 67 -12.93 -12.00 -13.57
CA GLU A 67 -12.54 -10.98 -14.55
C GLU A 67 -11.32 -11.45 -15.36
N PRO A 68 -11.53 -12.24 -16.43
CA PRO A 68 -10.48 -12.58 -17.39
C PRO A 68 -10.10 -11.36 -18.24
N TRP A 69 -8.88 -11.33 -18.77
CA TRP A 69 -8.42 -10.25 -19.67
C TRP A 69 -8.96 -10.34 -21.10
N MET A 70 -9.49 -11.50 -21.49
CA MET A 70 -10.08 -11.80 -22.79
C MET A 70 -11.45 -12.42 -22.62
#